data_AF-F3QM42-F1
#
_entry.id   AF-F3QM42-F1
#
_cell.length_a   1.000
_cell.length_b   1.000
_cell.length_c   1.000
_cell.angle_alpha   90.00
_cell.angle_beta   90.00
_cell.angle_gamma   90.00
#
_symmetry.space_group_name_H-M   'P 1'
#
loop_
_entity.id
_entity.type
_entity.pdbx_description
1 polymer ?
#
loop_
_entity_poly.entity_id
_entity_poly.type
_entity_poly.pdbx_seq_one_letter_code
_entity_poly.pdbx_strand_id
1 'polypeptide(L)' 'MRIHYTMGALRINEKAQCLKEGKTIPGLCAAGEITRGIHGRNRIGGNGLADAFTFGMIAAENLVSES' A
#
# COMPACT_ATOMS: atom_id res chain seq x y z
N MET A 1 23.57 -13.00 1.67
CA MET A 1 22.21 -12.47 1.92
C MET A 1 21.70 -11.87 0.62
N ARG A 2 20.56 -12.32 0.07
CA ARG A 2 19.89 -11.65 -1.07
C ARG A 2 18.80 -10.72 -0.53
N ILE A 3 18.51 -9.64 -1.25
CA ILE A 3 17.37 -8.78 -0.94
C ILE A 3 16.10 -9.58 -1.24
N HIS A 4 15.22 -9.71 -0.23
CA HIS A 4 14.00 -10.52 -0.31
C HIS A 4 12.73 -9.67 -0.36
N TYR A 5 12.71 -8.52 0.32
CA TYR A 5 11.53 -7.66 0.42
C TYR A 5 11.96 -6.22 0.69
N THR A 6 11.25 -5.26 0.11
CA THR A 6 11.50 -3.83 0.27
C THR A 6 10.30 -3.16 0.96
N MET A 7 10.51 -2.61 2.17
CA MET A 7 9.44 -2.04 3.00
C MET A 7 9.28 -0.50 2.85
N GLY A 8 10.02 0.13 1.93
CA GLY A 8 10.33 1.56 1.96
C GLY A 8 9.62 2.46 0.94
N ALA A 9 8.53 2.03 0.32
CA ALA A 9 7.95 2.68 -0.86
C ALA A 9 6.87 3.76 -0.55
N LEU A 10 5.74 3.80 -1.25
CA LEU A 10 4.73 4.86 -1.18
C LEU A 10 3.93 4.83 0.13
N ARG A 11 3.77 5.97 0.80
CA ARG A 11 2.89 6.03 1.98
C ARG A 11 1.44 6.06 1.51
N ILE A 12 0.63 5.16 2.05
CA ILE A 12 -0.82 5.13 1.85
C ILE A 12 -1.54 5.37 3.16
N ASN A 13 -2.81 5.75 3.10
CA ASN A 13 -3.73 5.68 4.24
C ASN A 13 -4.51 4.35 4.23
N GLU A 14 -5.44 4.19 5.17
CA GLU A 14 -6.28 2.98 5.30
C GLU A 14 -7.23 2.75 4.10
N LYS A 15 -7.41 3.76 3.25
CA LYS A 15 -8.19 3.71 2.01
C LYS A 15 -7.33 3.44 0.77
N ALA A 16 -6.06 3.03 0.96
CA ALA A 16 -5.08 2.81 -0.10
C ALA A 16 -4.76 4.06 -0.97
N GLN A 17 -5.12 5.26 -0.54
CA GLN A 17 -4.82 6.51 -1.25
C GLN A 17 -3.38 6.92 -1.00
N CYS A 18 -2.67 7.30 -2.06
CA CYS A 18 -1.28 7.75 -1.98
C CYS A 18 -1.17 9.11 -1.28
N LEU A 19 -0.17 9.23 -0.40
CA LEU A 19 0.07 10.44 0.37
C LEU A 19 1.35 11.16 -0.08
N LYS A 20 1.24 12.46 -0.33
CA LYS A 20 2.37 13.39 -0.46
C LYS A 20 2.32 14.38 0.71
N GLU A 21 3.38 14.41 1.52
CA GLU A 21 3.48 15.32 2.67
C GLU A 21 2.27 15.25 3.62
N GLY A 22 1.68 14.04 3.77
CA GLY A 22 0.51 13.82 4.63
C GLY A 22 -0.84 14.15 3.99
N LYS A 23 -0.88 14.64 2.75
CA LYS A 23 -2.11 14.91 1.99
C LYS A 23 -2.34 13.84 0.93
N THR A 24 -3.60 13.50 0.67
CA THR A 24 -3.98 12.57 -0.39
C THR A 24 -3.69 13.16 -1.77
N ILE A 25 -3.26 12.31 -2.70
CA ILE A 25 -3.13 12.64 -4.12
C ILE A 25 -4.42 12.14 -4.80
N PRO A 26 -5.28 13.04 -5.32
CA PRO A 26 -6.54 12.65 -5.95
C PRO A 26 -6.31 11.69 -7.13
N GLY A 27 -7.13 10.64 -7.23
CA GLY A 27 -7.07 9.66 -8.32
C GLY A 27 -5.85 8.72 -8.28
N LEU A 28 -5.05 8.72 -7.21
CA LEU A 28 -3.87 7.87 -7.09
C LEU A 28 -3.96 6.95 -5.86
N CYS A 29 -4.20 5.66 -6.10
CA CYS A 29 -4.14 4.61 -5.09
C CYS A 29 -2.99 3.62 -5.37
N ALA A 30 -2.53 2.92 -4.32
CA ALA A 30 -1.47 1.92 -4.41
C ALA A 30 -1.67 0.78 -3.41
N ALA A 31 -1.17 -0.40 -3.73
CA ALA A 31 -1.31 -1.61 -2.91
C ALA A 31 -0.12 -2.56 -3.08
N GLY A 32 0.16 -3.41 -2.08
CA GLY A 32 1.23 -4.39 -2.09
C GLY A 32 2.61 -3.80 -1.80
N GLU A 33 3.69 -4.47 -2.25
CA GLU A 33 5.08 -4.13 -1.88
C GLU A 33 5.52 -2.72 -2.33
N ILE A 34 4.83 -2.09 -3.29
CA ILE A 34 5.05 -0.68 -3.65
C ILE A 34 4.58 0.30 -2.56
N THR A 35 3.96 -0.18 -1.49
CA THR A 35 3.47 0.62 -0.37
C THR A 35 4.38 0.48 0.86
N ARG A 36 4.31 1.47 1.76
CA ARG A 36 4.97 1.44 3.07
C ARG A 36 3.98 1.68 4.19
N GLY A 37 4.36 1.22 5.38
CA GLY A 37 3.63 1.44 6.63
C GLY A 37 2.97 0.18 7.17
N ILE A 38 2.64 -0.78 6.32
CA ILE A 38 1.92 -2.01 6.68
C ILE A 38 2.80 -2.97 7.48
N HIS A 39 4.06 -3.14 7.07
CA HIS A 39 4.98 -4.12 7.68
C HIS A 39 5.99 -3.50 8.65
N GLY A 40 5.93 -2.19 8.89
CA GLY A 40 6.92 -1.50 9.73
C GLY A 40 8.36 -1.77 9.28
N ARG A 41 9.20 -2.25 10.20
CA ARG A 41 10.62 -2.54 9.94
C ARG A 41 10.90 -3.97 9.49
N ASN A 42 9.93 -4.88 9.53
CA ASN A 42 10.12 -6.28 9.18
C ASN A 42 8.81 -6.93 8.73
N ARG A 43 8.81 -7.53 7.54
CA ARG A 43 7.65 -8.23 7.00
C ARG A 43 7.58 -9.67 7.50
N ILE A 44 6.51 -10.02 8.20
CA ILE A 44 6.22 -11.40 8.61
C ILE A 44 5.82 -12.24 7.38
N GLY A 45 6.25 -13.50 7.32
CA GLY A 45 5.90 -14.42 6.23
C GLY A 45 4.39 -14.52 6.01
N GLY A 46 3.96 -14.57 4.75
CA GLY A 46 2.55 -14.58 4.37
C GLY A 46 1.90 -13.19 4.26
N ASN A 47 2.36 -12.20 5.03
CA ASN A 47 1.72 -10.88 5.06
C ASN A 47 1.86 -10.08 3.76
N GLY A 48 2.87 -10.37 2.92
CA GLY A 48 3.05 -9.65 1.65
C GLY A 48 1.94 -9.94 0.64
N LEU A 49 1.47 -11.19 0.55
CA LEU A 49 0.32 -11.53 -0.30
C LEU A 49 -0.98 -11.00 0.31
N ALA A 50 -1.14 -11.12 1.63
CA ALA A 50 -2.31 -10.60 2.34
C ALA A 50 -2.45 -9.08 2.14
N ASP A 51 -1.34 -8.33 2.23
CA ASP A 51 -1.27 -6.91 1.88
C ASP A 51 -1.75 -6.67 0.44
N ALA A 52 -1.10 -7.29 -0.54
CA ALA A 52 -1.39 -7.06 -1.95
C ALA A 52 -2.87 -7.30 -2.30
N PHE A 53 -3.47 -8.38 -1.82
CA PHE A 53 -4.88 -8.67 -2.10
C PHE A 53 -5.82 -7.73 -1.33
N THR A 54 -5.56 -7.48 -0.05
CA THR A 54 -6.45 -6.67 0.79
C THR A 54 -6.45 -5.20 0.35
N PHE A 55 -5.27 -4.59 0.30
CA PHE A 55 -5.16 -3.20 -0.13
C PHE A 55 -5.44 -3.03 -1.62
N GLY A 56 -5.23 -4.07 -2.44
CA GLY A 56 -5.61 -4.06 -3.85
C GLY A 56 -7.12 -3.91 -4.05
N MET A 57 -7.92 -4.66 -3.29
CA MET A 57 -9.38 -4.52 -3.32
C MET A 57 -9.84 -3.16 -2.80
N ILE A 58 -9.28 -2.71 -1.67
CA ILE A 58 -9.58 -1.39 -1.08
C ILE A 58 -9.24 -0.27 -2.08
N ALA A 59 -8.10 -0.35 -2.77
CA ALA A 59 -7.69 0.63 -3.77
C ALA A 59 -8.69 0.71 -4.94
N ALA A 60 -9.14 -0.44 -5.43
CA ALA A 60 -10.11 -0.50 -6.53
C ALA A 60 -11.47 0.10 -6.12
N GLU A 61 -11.98 -0.28 -4.95
CA GLU A 61 -13.26 0.24 -4.43
C GLU A 61 -13.24 1.77 -4.24
N ASN A 62 -12.13 2.30 -3.70
CA ASN A 62 -12.00 3.75 -3.49
C ASN A 62 -11.82 4.51 -4.81
N LEU A 63 -11.05 3.98 -5.78
CA LEU A 63 -10.90 4.61 -7.09
C LEU A 63 -12.23 4.69 -7.85
N VAL A 64 -13.02 3.62 -7.85
CA VAL A 64 -14.33 3.60 -8.51
C VAL A 64 -15.33 4.53 -7.82
N SER A 65 -15.30 4.61 -6.48
CA SER A 65 -16.21 5.48 -5.73
C SER A 65 -15.89 6.98 -5.86
N GLU A 66 -14.64 7.34 -6.22
CA GLU A 66 -14.23 8.73 -6.49
C GLU A 66 -14.47 9.17 -7.95
N SER A 67 -14.89 8.25 -8.82
CA SER A 67 -15.11 8.49 -10.26
C SER A 67 -16.50 9.04 -10.57
#